data_AF-A0A7C3I8I9-F1
#
_entry.id   AF-A0A7C3I8I9-F1
#
_cell.length_a   1.000
_cell.length_b   1.000
_cell.length_c   1.000
_cell.angle_alpha   90.00
_cell.angle_beta   90.00
_cell.angle_gamma   90.00
#
_symmetry.space_group_name_H-M   'P 1'
#
loop_
_entity.id
_entity.type
_entity.pdbx_description
1 polymer ?
#
loop_
_entity_poly.entity_id
_entity_poly.type
_entity_poly.pdbx_seq_one_letter_code
_entity_poly.pdbx_strand_id
1 'polypeptide(L)'
;MRLEYREDPREWRKFTLLTLPPPWLLSGYGAWRGWIPWGLWVGITLILAGVAVVACVRPERFRGYYRAGVWVGFQVARALGYAVLTMIFWLVVVPMGWLLRRQGRDLLRLRRDAGASSYWHKSPPPTSLERMF
;
A
#
# COMPACT_ATOMS: atom_id res chain seq x y z
N MET A 1 1.12 -1.23 -13.12
CA MET A 1 0.33 -2.33 -12.53
C MET A 1 -1.11 -2.17 -12.98
N ARG A 2 -1.65 -3.12 -13.76
CA ARG A 2 -3.10 -3.16 -14.07
C ARG A 2 -3.83 -3.71 -12.85
N LEU A 3 -4.97 -3.12 -12.51
CA LEU A 3 -5.86 -3.65 -11.50
C LEU A 3 -6.66 -4.79 -12.13
N GLU A 4 -6.26 -6.03 -11.85
CA GLU A 4 -7.02 -7.22 -12.22
C GLU A 4 -8.24 -7.31 -11.29
N TYR A 5 -9.40 -6.85 -11.75
CA TYR A 5 -10.64 -7.00 -10.99
C TYR A 5 -11.13 -8.44 -11.11
N ARG A 6 -10.95 -9.24 -10.05
CA ARG A 6 -11.71 -10.47 -9.89
C ARG A 6 -13.16 -10.09 -9.57
N GLU A 7 -14.00 -10.07 -10.60
CA GLU A 7 -15.43 -9.80 -10.49
C GLU A 7 -16.18 -11.06 -9.98
N ASP A 8 -15.77 -11.58 -8.82
CA ASP A 8 -16.42 -12.69 -8.15
C ASP A 8 -17.53 -12.18 -7.21
N PRO A 9 -18.81 -12.55 -7.39
CA PRO A 9 -19.92 -12.03 -6.58
C PRO A 9 -19.84 -12.45 -5.10
N ARG A 10 -19.01 -13.45 -4.78
CA ARG A 10 -18.71 -13.85 -3.39
C ARG A 10 -17.75 -12.88 -2.69
N GLU A 11 -16.83 -12.26 -3.42
CA GLU A 11 -15.90 -11.28 -2.86
C GLU A 11 -16.60 -9.96 -2.52
N TRP A 12 -17.59 -9.56 -3.31
CA TRP A 12 -18.39 -8.36 -3.03
C TRP A 12 -19.16 -8.49 -1.72
N ARG A 13 -19.75 -9.65 -1.45
CA ARG A 13 -20.46 -9.92 -0.18
C ARG A 13 -19.50 -9.91 1.00
N LYS A 14 -18.33 -10.55 0.87
CA LYS A 14 -17.32 -10.58 1.92
C LYS A 14 -16.81 -9.19 2.25
N PHE A 15 -16.55 -8.35 1.24
CA PHE A 15 -16.09 -6.98 1.44
C PHE A 15 -17.13 -6.13 2.18
N THR A 16 -18.39 -6.16 1.73
CA THR A 16 -19.48 -5.41 2.41
C THR A 16 -19.71 -5.91 3.83
N LEU A 17 -19.68 -7.23 4.06
CA LEU A 17 -19.79 -7.82 5.39
C LEU A 17 -18.61 -7.47 6.30
N LEU A 18 -17.38 -7.38 5.77
CA LEU A 18 -16.21 -6.98 6.54
C LEU A 18 -16.20 -5.51 6.92
N THR A 19 -16.84 -4.65 6.12
CA THR A 19 -16.88 -3.20 6.37
C THR A 19 -17.95 -2.77 7.38
N LEU A 20 -18.91 -3.64 7.70
CA LEU A 20 -20.04 -3.33 8.60
C LEU A 20 -19.66 -3.31 10.10
N PRO A 21 -18.83 -4.24 10.63
CA PRO A 21 -18.50 -4.28 12.06
C PRO A 21 -17.76 -3.05 12.59
N PRO A 22 -16.76 -2.46 11.90
CA PRO A 22 -16.04 -1.30 12.43
C PRO A 22 -16.92 -0.08 12.73
N PRO A 23 -17.77 0.43 11.81
CA PRO A 23 -18.67 1.54 12.11
C PRO A 23 -19.75 1.18 13.13
N TRP A 24 -20.20 -0.08 13.17
CA TRP A 24 -21.13 -0.55 14.19
C TRP A 24 -20.51 -0.53 15.60
N LEU A 25 -19.26 -0.98 15.74
CA LEU A 25 -18.50 -0.93 16.99
C LEU A 25 -18.14 0.50 17.41
N LEU A 26 -17.79 1.38 16.45
CA LEU A 26 -17.53 2.80 16.71
C LEU A 26 -18.79 3.54 17.15
N SER A 27 -19.94 3.29 16.51
CA SER A 27 -21.23 3.77 16.98
C SER A 27 -21.50 3.19 18.38
N GLY A 28 -21.39 1.87 18.52
CA GLY A 28 -21.25 1.07 19.75
C GLY A 28 -20.69 1.85 20.93
N TYR A 29 -19.43 2.17 20.77
CA TYR A 29 -18.58 2.84 21.73
C TYR A 29 -18.98 4.30 21.97
N GLY A 30 -19.44 5.02 20.93
CA GLY A 30 -19.88 6.41 21.02
C GLY A 30 -21.18 6.62 21.82
N ALA A 31 -22.15 5.70 21.74
CA ALA A 31 -23.30 5.74 22.65
C ALA A 31 -22.92 5.37 24.07
N TRP A 32 -22.02 4.40 24.24
CA TRP A 32 -21.56 3.99 25.57
C TRP A 32 -20.82 5.13 26.29
N ARG A 33 -20.17 6.03 25.53
CA ARG A 33 -19.53 7.25 26.03
C ARG A 33 -20.51 8.42 26.27
N GLY A 34 -21.81 8.25 25.97
CA GLY A 34 -22.85 9.28 26.16
C GLY A 34 -22.79 10.46 25.19
N TRP A 35 -21.97 10.39 24.14
CA TRP A 35 -21.81 11.46 23.14
C TRP A 35 -22.92 11.47 22.09
N ILE A 36 -23.70 10.38 21.99
CA ILE A 36 -24.70 10.19 20.95
C ILE A 36 -26.06 9.89 21.61
N PRO A 37 -27.11 10.69 21.36
CA PRO A 37 -28.45 10.40 21.88
C PRO A 37 -29.01 9.13 21.23
N TRP A 38 -29.76 8.34 22.01
CA TRP A 38 -30.29 7.03 21.63
C TRP A 38 -31.02 7.02 20.26
N GLY A 39 -31.77 8.07 19.94
CA GLY A 39 -32.46 8.21 18.66
C GLY A 39 -31.54 8.30 17.44
N LEU A 40 -30.39 8.98 17.58
CA LEU A 40 -29.38 9.06 16.51
C LEU A 40 -28.72 7.69 16.31
N TRP A 41 -28.59 6.92 17.39
CA TRP A 41 -28.01 5.59 17.37
C TRP A 41 -28.89 4.54 16.69
N VAL A 42 -30.19 4.58 16.97
CA VAL A 42 -31.20 3.77 16.28
C VAL A 42 -31.24 4.15 14.80
N GLY A 43 -31.15 5.44 14.47
CA GLY A 43 -31.05 5.91 13.08
C GLY A 43 -29.81 5.37 12.34
N ILE A 44 -28.63 5.46 12.96
CA ILE A 44 -27.37 4.93 12.39
C ILE A 44 -27.47 3.41 12.20
N THR A 45 -28.03 2.69 13.18
CA THR A 45 -28.21 1.24 13.11
C THR A 45 -29.20 0.83 12.01
N LEU A 46 -30.30 1.57 11.85
CA LEU A 46 -31.29 1.36 10.78
C LEU A 46 -30.70 1.62 9.40
N ILE A 47 -29.87 2.66 9.26
CA ILE A 47 -29.16 2.96 8.01
C ILE A 47 -28.18 1.83 7.70
N LEU A 48 -27.39 1.37 8.67
CA LEU A 48 -26.47 0.24 8.50
C LEU A 48 -27.19 -1.05 8.12
N ALA A 49 -28.32 -1.34 8.79
CA ALA A 49 -29.16 -2.50 8.50
C ALA A 49 -29.78 -2.41 7.09
N GLY A 50 -30.25 -1.23 6.68
CA GLY A 50 -30.74 -0.97 5.34
C GLY A 50 -29.67 -1.20 4.28
N VAL A 51 -28.44 -0.73 4.52
CA VAL A 51 -27.28 -0.97 3.66
C VAL A 51 -26.97 -2.47 3.56
N ALA A 52 -27.03 -3.21 4.68
CA ALA A 52 -26.82 -4.66 4.70
C ALA A 52 -27.90 -5.45 3.94
N VAL A 53 -29.17 -5.04 4.06
CA VAL A 53 -30.30 -5.65 3.34
C VAL A 53 -30.19 -5.38 1.83
N VAL A 54 -29.88 -4.14 1.44
CA VAL A 54 -29.71 -3.79 0.01
C VAL A 54 -28.51 -4.52 -0.59
N ALA A 55 -27.43 -4.72 0.17
CA ALA A 55 -26.29 -5.52 -0.25
C ALA A 55 -26.65 -7.01 -0.47
N CYS A 56 -27.60 -7.56 0.29
CA CYS A 56 -28.09 -8.93 0.12
C CYS A 56 -29.04 -9.09 -1.08
N VAL A 57 -29.92 -8.12 -1.33
CA VAL A 57 -31.00 -8.25 -2.32
C VAL A 57 -30.55 -7.88 -3.75
N ARG A 58 -29.62 -6.93 -3.92
CA ARG A 58 -29.10 -6.54 -5.25
C ARG A 58 -27.59 -6.29 -5.25
N PRO A 59 -26.76 -7.34 -5.41
CA PRO A 59 -25.30 -7.22 -5.42
C PRO A 59 -24.75 -6.41 -6.60
N GLU A 60 -25.50 -6.32 -7.70
CA GLU A 60 -25.06 -5.66 -8.95
C GLU A 60 -24.93 -4.13 -8.82
N ARG A 61 -25.76 -3.47 -8.00
CA ARG A 61 -25.62 -2.03 -7.73
C ARG A 61 -24.42 -1.72 -6.83
N PHE A 62 -23.99 -2.69 -6.01
CA PHE A 62 -22.80 -2.57 -5.17
C PHE A 62 -21.48 -2.72 -5.94
N ARG A 63 -21.52 -3.13 -7.22
CA ARG A 63 -20.34 -3.23 -8.09
C ARG A 63 -19.61 -1.88 -8.22
N GLY A 64 -20.36 -0.77 -8.29
CA GLY A 64 -19.78 0.58 -8.32
C GLY A 64 -19.10 0.98 -7.01
N TYR A 65 -19.69 0.62 -5.87
CA TYR A 65 -19.13 0.88 -4.54
C TYR A 65 -17.86 0.07 -4.28
N TYR A 66 -17.86 -1.22 -4.63
CA TYR A 66 -16.68 -2.07 -4.55
C TYR A 66 -15.55 -1.52 -5.43
N ARG A 67 -15.85 -1.11 -6.67
CA ARG A 67 -14.85 -0.52 -7.58
C ARG A 67 -14.28 0.80 -7.04
N ALA A 68 -15.12 1.66 -6.47
CA ALA A 68 -14.66 2.89 -5.83
C ALA A 68 -13.79 2.59 -4.60
N GLY A 69 -14.21 1.66 -3.73
CA GLY A 69 -13.47 1.28 -2.53
C GLY A 69 -12.11 0.64 -2.84
N VAL A 70 -12.05 -0.29 -3.80
CA VAL A 70 -10.80 -0.92 -4.25
C VAL A 70 -9.91 0.11 -4.95
N TRP A 71 -10.45 1.01 -5.75
CA TRP A 71 -9.68 2.09 -6.39
C TRP A 71 -9.07 3.05 -5.36
N VAL A 72 -9.86 3.49 -4.38
CA VAL A 72 -9.36 4.32 -3.27
C VAL A 72 -8.30 3.57 -2.46
N GLY A 73 -8.57 2.32 -2.10
CA GLY A 73 -7.61 1.47 -1.38
C GLY A 73 -6.29 1.31 -2.14
N PHE A 74 -6.36 1.09 -3.45
CA PHE A 74 -5.17 1.02 -4.30
C PHE A 74 -4.41 2.35 -4.36
N GLN A 75 -5.11 3.47 -4.49
CA GLN A 75 -4.49 4.79 -4.47
C GLN A 75 -3.80 5.09 -3.14
N VAL A 76 -4.43 4.75 -2.03
CA VAL A 76 -3.85 4.89 -0.68
C VAL A 76 -2.63 3.99 -0.53
N ALA A 77 -2.73 2.71 -0.90
CA ALA A 77 -1.62 1.77 -0.84
C ALA A 77 -0.44 2.22 -1.70
N ARG A 78 -0.71 2.77 -2.89
CA ARG A 78 0.31 3.34 -3.77
C ARG A 78 0.98 4.57 -3.16
N ALA A 79 0.20 5.50 -2.61
CA ALA A 79 0.72 6.67 -1.90
C ALA A 79 1.58 6.26 -0.69
N LEU A 80 1.10 5.29 0.10
CA LEU A 80 1.83 4.74 1.24
C LEU A 80 3.12 4.05 0.81
N GLY A 81 3.09 3.29 -0.30
CA GLY A 81 4.29 2.67 -0.87
C GLY A 81 5.34 3.71 -1.24
N TYR A 82 4.96 4.80 -1.90
CA TYR A 82 5.88 5.91 -2.18
C TYR A 82 6.36 6.60 -0.90
N ALA A 83 5.48 6.82 0.07
CA ALA A 83 5.84 7.47 1.34
C ALA A 83 6.86 6.64 2.12
N VAL A 84 6.60 5.34 2.28
CA VAL A 84 7.50 4.40 2.96
C VAL A 84 8.83 4.27 2.22
N LEU A 85 8.80 4.11 0.89
CA LEU A 85 10.02 4.02 0.09
C LEU A 85 10.86 5.30 0.20
N THR A 86 10.23 6.47 0.11
CA THR A 86 10.90 7.76 0.27
C THR A 86 11.49 7.90 1.68
N MET A 87 10.76 7.47 2.70
CA MET A 87 11.20 7.51 4.09
C MET A 87 12.40 6.60 4.32
N ILE A 88 12.37 5.35 3.83
CA ILE A 88 13.52 4.42 3.90
C ILE A 88 14.72 4.99 3.14
N PHE A 89 14.50 5.54 1.94
CA PHE A 89 15.58 6.14 1.16
C PHE A 89 16.26 7.28 1.93
N TRP A 90 15.48 8.19 2.49
CA TRP A 90 16.01 9.34 3.23
C TRP A 90 16.60 8.98 4.60
N LEU A 91 16.03 8.02 5.32
CA LEU A 91 16.48 7.66 6.67
C LEU A 91 17.58 6.60 6.69
N VAL A 92 17.68 5.77 5.65
CA VAL A 92 18.63 4.66 5.59
C VAL A 92 19.64 4.89 4.48
N VAL A 93 19.19 4.99 3.24
CA VAL A 93 20.08 5.00 2.07
C VAL A 93 20.93 6.26 2.01
N VAL A 94 20.32 7.44 2.16
CA VAL A 94 21.01 8.74 2.13
C VAL A 94 22.06 8.86 3.24
N PRO A 95 21.75 8.65 4.53
CA PRO A 95 22.76 8.77 5.59
C PRO A 95 23.82 7.68 5.49
N MET A 96 23.48 6.48 5.03
CA MET A 96 24.46 5.43 4.77
C MET A 96 25.45 5.85 3.66
N GLY A 97 24.96 6.38 2.55
CA GLY A 97 25.81 6.91 1.48
C GLY A 97 26.67 8.09 1.94
N TRP A 98 26.12 8.98 2.77
CA TRP A 98 26.86 10.10 3.33
C TRP A 98 27.95 9.66 4.32
N LEU A 99 27.66 8.66 5.16
CA LEU A 99 28.63 8.07 6.08
C LEU A 99 29.79 7.42 5.31
N LEU A 100 29.49 6.66 4.24
CA LEU A 100 30.51 6.05 3.38
C LEU A 100 31.39 7.09 2.69
N ARG A 101 30.79 8.20 2.21
CA ARG A 101 31.54 9.35 1.65
C ARG A 101 32.44 10.00 2.69
N ARG A 102 31.97 10.18 3.93
CA ARG A 102 32.80 10.70 5.04
C ARG A 102 33.94 9.76 5.41
N GLN A 103 33.74 8.44 5.29
CA GLN A 103 34.79 7.44 5.49
C GLN A 103 35.78 7.33 4.32
N GLY A 104 35.64 8.15 3.27
CA GLY A 104 36.53 8.13 2.10
C GLY A 104 36.38 6.89 1.21
N ARG A 105 35.36 6.05 1.45
CA ARG A 105 35.08 4.85 0.67
C ARG A 105 34.29 5.25 -0.59
N ASP A 106 35.01 5.54 -1.67
CA ASP A 106 34.38 5.73 -2.99
C ASP A 106 34.06 4.38 -3.64
N LEU A 107 32.97 3.74 -3.19
CA LEU A 107 32.51 2.44 -3.72
C LEU A 107 32.18 2.48 -5.21
N LEU A 108 31.84 3.66 -5.74
CA LEU A 108 31.48 3.84 -7.14
C LEU A 108 32.64 4.39 -7.98
N ARG A 109 33.81 4.67 -7.38
CA ARG A 109 34.95 5.34 -8.04
C ARG A 109 34.50 6.52 -8.91
N LEU A 110 33.54 7.29 -8.40
CA LEU A 110 32.89 8.35 -9.16
C LEU A 110 33.82 9.56 -9.36
N ARG A 111 34.85 9.68 -8.50
CA ARG A 111 35.90 10.68 -8.66
C ARG A 111 36.77 10.32 -9.87
N ARG A 112 36.67 11.14 -10.93
CA ARG A 112 37.52 11.01 -12.12
C ARG A 112 38.98 11.19 -11.74
N ASP A 113 39.76 10.12 -11.87
CA ASP A 113 41.21 10.16 -11.71
C ASP A 113 41.85 10.79 -12.95
N ALA A 114 42.33 12.02 -12.84
CA ALA A 114 42.95 12.74 -13.95
C ALA A 114 44.26 12.07 -14.43
N GLY A 115 44.85 11.18 -13.62
CA GLY A 115 46.03 10.38 -13.97
C GLY A 115 45.74 8.95 -14.45
N ALA A 116 44.46 8.53 -14.55
CA ALA A 116 44.14 7.19 -15.01
C ALA A 116 44.35 7.05 -16.53
N SER A 117 45.24 6.14 -16.94
CA SER A 117 45.49 5.83 -18.36
C SER A 117 44.29 5.19 -19.05
N SER A 118 43.39 4.55 -18.29
CA SER A 118 42.16 3.94 -18.78
C SER A 118 41.17 3.71 -17.64
N TYR A 119 39.90 4.01 -17.87
CA TYR A 119 38.79 3.75 -16.93
C TYR A 119 38.19 2.35 -17.10
N TRP A 120 38.68 1.56 -18.06
CA TRP A 120 38.19 0.21 -18.32
C TRP A 120 38.60 -0.74 -17.17
N HIS A 121 37.61 -1.35 -16.52
CA HIS A 121 37.87 -2.48 -15.62
C HIS A 121 37.94 -3.77 -16.44
N LYS A 122 39.01 -4.54 -16.25
CA LYS A 122 39.09 -5.89 -16.80
C LYS A 122 37.99 -6.73 -16.17
N SER A 123 37.14 -7.33 -17.00
CA SER A 123 36.19 -8.33 -16.54
C SER A 123 36.96 -9.43 -15.79
N PRO A 124 36.42 -9.93 -14.66
CA PRO A 124 36.95 -11.14 -14.03
C PRO A 124 37.05 -12.27 -15.06
N PRO A 125 38.02 -13.19 -14.92
CA PRO A 125 38.11 -14.34 -15.79
C PRO A 125 36.80 -15.14 -15.73
N PRO A 126 36.31 -15.65 -16.88
CA PRO A 126 35.02 -16.30 -16.96
C PRO A 126 34.96 -17.49 -16.01
N THR A 127 33.91 -17.52 -15.20
CA THR A 127 33.66 -18.62 -14.26
C THR A 127 33.30 -19.88 -15.05
N SER A 128 33.51 -21.07 -14.49
CA SER A 128 33.27 -22.35 -15.20
C SER A 128 31.87 -22.48 -15.82
N LEU A 129 30.86 -21.84 -15.23
CA LEU A 129 29.49 -21.81 -15.74
C LEU A 129 29.29 -20.91 -16.97
N GLU A 130 30.03 -19.80 -17.06
CA GLU A 130 29.96 -18.88 -18.20
C GLU A 130 30.65 -19.43 -19.45
N ARG A 131 31.48 -20.47 -19.29
CA ARG A 131 32.18 -21.14 -20.39
C ARG A 131 31.32 -22.18 -21.13
N MET A 132 30.11 -22.46 -20.63
CA MET A 132 29.22 -23.50 -21.15
C MET A 132 28.13 -22.96 -22.09
N PHE A 133 27.98 -21.64 -22.20
CA PHE A 133 27.05 -20.95 -23.08
C PHE A 133 27.83 -20.12 -24.11
#